data_AF-A0A8T0YR31-F1
#
_entry.id   AF-A0A8T0YR31-F1
#
_cell.length_a   1.000
_cell.length_b   1.000
_cell.length_c   1.000
_cell.angle_alpha   90.00
_cell.angle_beta   90.00
_cell.angle_gamma   90.00
#
_symmetry.space_group_name_H-M   'P 1'
#
loop_
_entity.id
_entity.type
_entity.pdbx_description
1 polymer ?
#
loop_
_entity_poly.entity_id
_entity_poly.type
_entity_poly.pdbx_seq_one_letter_code
_entity_poly.pdbx_strand_id
1 'polypeptide(L)' 'MFEKVAAGIVVVSFSALGCYVTYSAGKSLFAPTENLAQFPYCHPDLENTIYYNYMAAHLE' A
#
# COMPACT_ATOMS: atom_id res chain seq x y z
N MET A 1 34.29 20.89 -10.22
CA MET A 1 33.70 20.96 -8.85
C MET A 1 32.19 21.15 -8.88
N PHE A 2 31.64 21.94 -9.80
CA PHE A 2 30.19 22.18 -9.94
C PHE A 2 29.35 20.91 -10.23
N GLU A 3 29.87 20.01 -11.07
CA GLU A 3 29.21 18.74 -11.42
C GLU A 3 28.90 17.86 -10.20
N LYS A 4 29.87 17.71 -9.28
CA LYS A 4 29.69 16.90 -8.06
C LYS A 4 28.68 17.52 -7.10
N VAL A 5 28.62 18.85 -7.05
CA VAL A 5 27.65 19.59 -6.22
C VAL A 5 26.24 19.44 -6.79
N ALA A 6 26.07 19.60 -8.11
CA ALA A 6 24.79 19.40 -8.78
C ALA A 6 24.29 17.96 -8.60
N ALA A 7 25.17 16.96 -8.75
CA ALA A 7 24.83 15.56 -8.48
C ALA A 7 24.40 15.34 -7.02
N GLY A 8 25.09 15.94 -6.05
CA GLY A 8 24.72 15.88 -4.65
C GLY A 8 23.33 16.46 -4.38
N ILE A 9 23.00 17.61 -4.97
CA ILE A 9 21.68 18.25 -4.83
C ILE A 9 20.59 17.34 -5.38
N VAL A 10 20.78 16.77 -6.58
CA VAL A 10 19.80 15.87 -7.21
C VAL A 10 19.56 14.63 -6.36
N VAL A 11 20.63 14.00 -5.84
CA VAL A 11 20.49 12.80 -5.00
C VAL A 11 19.72 13.12 -3.72
N VAL A 12 20.04 14.23 -3.05
CA VAL A 12 19.35 14.62 -1.81
C VAL A 12 17.88 14.95 -2.08
N SER A 13 17.59 15.73 -3.14
CA SER A 13 16.21 16.11 -3.46
C SER A 13 15.34 14.90 -3.83
N PHE A 14 15.84 14.01 -4.70
CA PHE A 14 15.09 12.82 -5.10
C PHE A 14 14.95 11.80 -3.98
N SER A 15 15.95 11.67 -3.10
CA SER A 15 15.83 10.80 -1.92
C SER A 15 14.74 11.29 -0.98
N ALA A 16 14.71 12.59 -0.67
CA ALA A 16 13.68 13.17 0.19
C ALA A 16 12.26 13.04 -0.44
N LEU A 17 12.13 13.33 -1.74
CA LEU A 17 10.88 13.16 -2.48
C LEU A 17 10.44 11.69 -2.53
N GLY A 18 11.37 10.76 -2.75
CA GLY A 18 11.11 9.33 -2.75
C GLY A 18 10.55 8.86 -1.41
N CYS A 19 11.22 9.21 -0.30
CA CYS A 19 10.74 8.88 1.04
C CYS A 19 9.33 9.46 1.31
N TYR A 20 9.07 10.70 0.88
CA TYR A 20 7.75 11.33 1.02
C TYR A 20 6.66 10.57 0.25
N VAL A 21 6.92 10.22 -1.01
CA VAL A 21 5.95 9.48 -1.84
C VAL A 21 5.71 8.08 -1.26
N THR A 22 6.76 7.36 -0.86
CA THR A 22 6.62 6.04 -0.21
C THR A 22 5.80 6.13 1.07
N TYR A 23 6.04 7.15 1.90
CA TYR A 23 5.28 7.38 3.12
C TYR A 23 3.80 7.68 2.83
N SER A 24 3.52 8.60 1.91
CA SER A 24 2.15 8.97 1.54
C SER A 24 1.39 7.81 0.92
N ALA A 25 2.02 7.06 0.02
CA ALA A 25 1.45 5.88 -0.61
C ALA A 25 1.19 4.79 0.45
N GLY A 26 2.17 4.51 1.31
CA GLY A 26 2.03 3.53 2.39
C GLY A 26 0.90 3.88 3.35
N LYS A 27 0.79 5.15 3.76
CA LYS A 27 -0.35 5.64 4.54
C LYS A 27 -1.68 5.42 3.81
N SER A 28 -1.75 5.73 2.52
CA SER A 28 -2.98 5.55 1.74
C SER A 28 -3.39 4.09 1.58
N LEU A 29 -2.42 3.17 1.54
CA LEU A 29 -2.67 1.74 1.31
C LEU A 29 -2.94 0.96 2.60
N PHE A 30 -2.25 1.29 3.70
CA PHE A 30 -2.23 0.46 4.90
C PHE A 30 -2.87 1.12 6.13
N ALA A 31 -3.04 2.44 6.13
CA ALA A 31 -3.62 3.17 7.26
C ALA A 31 -4.37 4.43 6.78
N PRO A 32 -5.43 4.27 5.95
CA PRO A 32 -6.20 5.41 5.48
C PRO A 32 -6.82 6.15 6.67
N THR A 33 -6.52 7.45 6.80
CA THR A 33 -7.06 8.31 7.87
C THR A 33 -8.55 8.58 7.72
N GLU A 34 -9.08 8.33 6.52
CA GLU A 34 -10.49 8.37 6.18
C GLU A 34 -10.83 6.95 5.75
N ASN A 35 -11.51 6.20 6.63
CA ASN A 35 -11.86 4.81 6.40
C ASN A 35 -13.01 4.70 5.38
N LEU A 36 -12.74 5.14 4.15
CA LEU A 36 -13.60 4.99 2.97
C LEU A 36 -13.13 3.84 2.08
N ALA A 37 -12.10 3.11 2.51
CA ALA A 37 -11.72 1.85 1.91
C ALA A 37 -12.81 0.81 2.24
N GLN A 38 -13.92 0.88 1.53
CA GLN A 38 -14.77 -0.28 1.35
C GLN A 38 -13.86 -1.35 0.75
N PHE A 39 -13.57 -2.38 1.53
CA PHE A 39 -12.92 -3.61 1.08
C PHE A 39 -13.42 -3.96 -0.34
N PRO A 40 -12.57 -4.51 -1.24
CA PRO A 40 -12.92 -4.75 -2.65
C PRO A 40 -14.37 -5.19 -2.78
N TYR A 41 -15.16 -4.41 -3.53
CA TYR A 41 -16.62 -4.49 -3.61
C TYR A 41 -17.14 -5.90 -3.31
N CYS A 42 -17.58 -6.10 -2.08
CA CYS A 42 -18.24 -7.34 -1.70
C CYS A 42 -19.70 -7.15 -2.11
N HIS A 43 -20.12 -7.82 -3.19
CA HIS A 43 -21.55 -7.91 -3.48
C HIS A 43 -22.22 -8.47 -2.21
N PRO A 44 -23.37 -7.95 -1.74
CA PRO A 44 -23.97 -8.35 -0.46
C PRO A 44 -24.19 -9.88 -0.32
N ASP A 45 -24.33 -10.59 -1.44
CA ASP A 45 -24.38 -12.06 -1.50
C ASP A 45 -23.06 -12.77 -1.12
N LEU A 46 -21.92 -12.11 -1.31
CA LEU A 46 -20.58 -12.67 -1.18
C LEU A 46 -19.93 -12.36 0.17
N GLU A 47 -20.50 -11.46 0.97
CA GLU A 47 -19.96 -11.04 2.27
C GLU A 47 -19.87 -12.21 3.26
N ASN A 48 -20.85 -13.11 3.22
CA ASN A 48 -20.94 -14.27 4.11
C ASN A 48 -20.63 -15.62 3.42
N THR A 49 -20.22 -15.60 2.15
CA THR A 49 -19.97 -16.85 1.41
C THR A 49 -18.51 -17.25 1.57
N ILE A 50 -18.27 -18.32 2.33
CA ILE A 50 -16.94 -18.91 2.51
C ILE A 50 -16.51 -19.56 1.19
N TYR A 51 -15.70 -18.87 0.40
CA TYR A 51 -15.26 -19.34 -0.93
C TYR A 51 -14.34 -20.58 -0.86
N TYR A 52 -13.66 -20.78 0.26
CA TYR A 52 -12.84 -21.96 0.52
C TYR A 52 -12.74 -22.22 2.03
N ASN A 53 -13.32 -23.35 2.48
CA ASN A 53 -13.25 -23.76 3.88
C ASN A 53 -12.09 -24.74 4.07
N TYR A 54 -10.94 -24.22 4.52
CA TYR A 54 -9.72 -25.01 4.74
C TYR A 54 -9.95 -26.16 5.75
N MET A 55 -10.73 -25.93 6.81
CA MET A 55 -11.02 -26.94 7.83
C MET A 55 -11.84 -28.10 7.29
N ALA A 56 -12.82 -27.83 6.41
CA ALA A 56 -13.62 -28.87 5.75
C ALA A 56 -12.83 -29.61 4.66
N ALA A 57 -11.91 -28.92 3.98
CA ALA A 57 -11.09 -29.51 2.92
C ALA A 57 -9.91 -30.35 3.43
N HIS A 58 -9.52 -30.20 4.70
CA HIS A 58 -8.40 -30.91 5.34
C HIS A 58 -8.81 -31.58 6.66
N LEU A 59 -10.08 -31.97 6.77
CA LEU A 59 -10.51 -32.88 7.84
C LEU A 59 -10.20 -34.31 7.39
N GLU A 60 -9.02 -34.80 7.76
CA GLU A 60 -8.64 -36.23 7.71
C GLU A 60 -8.90 -36.92 9.04
#